data_AF-A0A1A9V0F0-F1
#
_entry.id   AF-A0A1A9V0F0-F1
#
_cell.length_a   1.000
_cell.length_b   1.000
_cell.length_c   1.000
_cell.angle_alpha   90.00
_cell.angle_beta   90.00
_cell.angle_gamma   90.00
#
_symmetry.space_group_name_H-M   'P 1'
#
loop_
_entity.id
_entity.type
_entity.pdbx_description
1 polymer ?
#
loop_
_entity_poly.entity_id
_entity_poly.type
_entity_poly.pdbx_seq_one_letter_code
_entity_poly.pdbx_strand_id
1 'polypeptide(L)'
;MKTTNSGIRMAACSSKFHAHREVSLKKLTNVHRPIDSHGFLGLNYVKQHMMSDSNWCFEHLMDQMEHFNRMMKTYQNVSNLEKKADSAMYKEVLRKLRNNVHDGRRVLCARKNQKQKDYFEDKTSARLYKDMSIVKISERIDQQSFVLRKEYDRLRCRCGELKQKLQASVHERHSIEARMFFLNNFGLEEDEKAKLCRNKIHASHVRLNAAQTINSTYKKIIKILRNDANYYEPIIRSLIDDIKDQERYINFIIDVGNPALVEFRKLSNFYTRKRDAMQRSLARFYNDIVDHLHIGFKKTGRPSANKITKASQLNNRYNRSSRDMRTLQKELSKVQTVIKDLETVTFSQSTQVYRAIRTQSGDSAKLQRWLQFGALANEMMETKARRSEILRNLLRHNYTGWPEIRYQYIEEKLRSAIKREDDYEAEMIQQMKDVSPHIVLIRFTLYRLNDMLRFVNYRSQIPAMRYPTEDLKLPLLQFENTPGCAYLPLPFEENLENLMKVVQEKLKKLLQVFEISNQTEELMEKHTHIYNEELQKSYTRNDDEDSNLYNLCQHLRKSDHLDKEASTSKIWAGVPNRARIKQRSAAIIEEQRRLVARH
;
A
#
# COMPACT_ATOMS: atom_id res chain seq x y z
N MET A 1 -52.41 47.97 25.94
CA MET A 1 -52.02 46.84 25.07
C MET A 1 -51.76 47.34 23.65
N LYS A 2 -50.51 47.24 23.17
CA LYS A 2 -50.09 47.06 21.76
C LYS A 2 -48.56 47.12 21.71
N THR A 3 -47.93 45.96 21.88
CA THR A 3 -46.49 45.74 21.68
C THR A 3 -46.21 45.55 20.19
N THR A 4 -45.22 46.26 19.67
CA THR A 4 -44.84 46.25 18.25
C THR A 4 -43.77 45.20 17.98
N ASN A 5 -44.03 44.36 16.96
CA ASN A 5 -43.21 43.24 16.47
C ASN A 5 -41.89 43.67 15.75
N SER A 6 -41.12 44.62 16.29
CA SER A 6 -39.84 45.06 15.69
C SER A 6 -38.62 44.34 16.27
N GLY A 7 -38.72 43.68 17.43
CA GLY A 7 -37.60 43.01 18.11
C GLY A 7 -37.17 41.66 17.49
N ILE A 8 -38.06 40.97 16.77
CA ILE A 8 -37.82 39.58 16.34
C ILE A 8 -36.96 39.48 15.07
N ARG A 9 -36.91 40.52 14.23
CA ARG A 9 -36.13 40.47 12.96
C ARG A 9 -34.65 40.81 13.12
N MET A 10 -34.25 41.60 14.13
CA MET A 10 -32.83 41.90 14.39
C MET A 10 -32.11 40.72 15.08
N ALA A 11 -32.83 39.93 15.87
CA ALA A 11 -32.30 38.70 16.48
C ALA A 11 -31.97 37.61 15.44
N ALA A 12 -32.77 37.47 14.38
CA ALA A 12 -32.55 36.47 13.33
C ALA A 12 -31.32 36.75 12.44
N CYS A 13 -30.96 38.02 12.23
CA CYS A 13 -29.73 38.37 11.51
C CYS A 13 -28.47 38.23 12.38
N SER A 14 -28.55 38.60 13.68
CA SER A 14 -27.46 38.37 14.64
C SER A 14 -27.17 36.86 14.82
N SER A 15 -28.23 36.04 14.90
CA SER A 15 -28.15 34.58 14.97
C SER A 15 -27.46 33.95 13.75
N LYS A 16 -27.72 34.44 12.53
CA LYS A 16 -27.05 33.94 11.32
C LYS A 16 -25.57 34.32 11.25
N PHE A 17 -25.21 35.51 11.76
CA PHE A 17 -23.80 35.92 11.89
C PHE A 17 -23.06 35.10 12.96
N HIS A 18 -23.70 34.82 14.09
CA HIS A 18 -23.14 33.93 15.12
C HIS A 18 -23.00 32.49 14.61
N ALA A 19 -24.00 31.97 13.89
CA ALA A 19 -23.95 30.62 13.31
C ALA A 19 -22.87 30.49 12.22
N HIS A 20 -22.70 31.48 11.34
CA HIS A 20 -21.61 31.48 10.37
C HIS A 20 -20.23 31.62 11.04
N ARG A 21 -20.12 32.42 12.11
CA ARG A 21 -18.90 32.53 12.91
C ARG A 21 -18.56 31.21 13.62
N GLU A 22 -19.54 30.53 14.19
CA GLU A 22 -19.36 29.22 14.84
C GLU A 22 -19.06 28.10 13.84
N VAL A 23 -19.65 28.10 12.65
CA VAL A 23 -19.38 27.10 11.60
C VAL A 23 -17.99 27.31 10.98
N SER A 24 -17.56 28.56 10.79
CA SER A 24 -16.20 28.87 10.35
C SER A 24 -15.16 28.61 11.45
N LEU A 25 -15.47 28.90 12.71
CA LEU A 25 -14.61 28.57 13.85
C LEU A 25 -14.50 27.05 14.05
N LYS A 26 -15.61 26.29 14.01
CA LYS A 26 -15.58 24.81 14.12
C LYS A 26 -14.83 24.12 12.98
N LYS A 27 -14.75 24.74 11.79
CA LYS A 27 -13.92 24.25 10.68
C LYS A 27 -12.42 24.55 10.85
N LEU A 28 -12.05 25.55 11.65
CA LEU A 28 -10.66 25.93 11.93
C LEU A 28 -10.14 25.35 13.27
N THR A 29 -10.99 25.15 14.27
CA THR A 29 -10.59 24.68 15.61
C THR A 29 -10.44 23.16 15.73
N ASN A 30 -10.90 22.37 14.75
CA ASN A 30 -10.60 20.94 14.71
C ASN A 30 -9.16 20.63 14.27
N VAL A 31 -8.36 21.63 13.89
CA VAL A 31 -6.93 21.45 13.55
C VAL A 31 -5.99 22.20 14.51
N HIS A 32 -6.41 23.26 15.20
CA HIS A 32 -5.54 23.96 16.16
C HIS A 32 -6.24 24.31 17.47
N ARG A 33 -5.81 23.66 18.56
CA ARG A 33 -5.96 24.19 19.92
C ARG A 33 -4.96 25.35 20.11
N PRO A 34 -5.33 26.45 20.80
CA PRO A 34 -4.37 27.47 21.19
C PRO A 34 -3.28 26.85 22.06
N ILE A 35 -2.00 27.12 21.75
CA ILE A 35 -0.84 26.48 22.38
C ILE A 35 -0.78 26.72 23.88
N ASP A 36 -1.41 27.77 24.41
CA ASP A 36 -1.55 27.99 25.86
C ASP A 36 -2.15 26.77 26.60
N SER A 37 -2.89 25.91 25.89
CA SER A 37 -3.51 24.68 26.39
C SER A 37 -2.94 23.38 25.76
N HIS A 38 -1.86 23.47 24.96
CA HIS A 38 -1.26 22.32 24.31
C HIS A 38 -0.41 21.52 25.28
N GLY A 39 -0.77 20.26 25.52
CA GLY A 39 -0.15 19.39 26.54
C GLY A 39 1.36 19.12 26.37
N PHE A 40 1.94 19.43 25.21
CA PHE A 40 3.37 19.21 24.93
C PHE A 40 4.16 20.49 24.59
N LEU A 41 3.48 21.56 24.18
CA LEU A 41 4.10 22.78 23.63
C LEU A 41 3.64 24.04 24.37
N GLY A 42 2.80 23.87 25.39
CA GLY A 42 2.31 25.00 26.18
C GLY A 42 3.45 25.75 26.84
N LEU A 43 3.33 27.08 26.87
CA LEU A 43 4.33 27.99 27.42
C LEU A 43 4.72 27.62 28.86
N ASN A 44 3.77 27.05 29.62
CA ASN A 44 3.96 26.57 30.99
C ASN A 44 4.75 25.24 31.05
N TYR A 45 4.62 24.38 30.03
CA TYR A 45 5.32 23.09 29.93
C TYR A 45 6.77 23.28 29.43
N VAL A 46 6.99 24.21 28.50
CA VAL A 46 8.34 24.59 28.01
C VAL A 46 9.20 25.18 29.13
N LYS A 47 8.60 25.91 30.09
CA LYS A 47 9.29 26.37 31.31
C LYS A 47 9.69 25.22 32.25
N GLN A 48 8.94 24.12 32.28
CA GLN A 48 9.17 22.98 33.17
C GLN A 48 10.17 21.96 32.60
N HIS A 49 10.32 21.88 31.27
CA HIS A 49 11.25 20.97 30.60
C HIS A 49 12.61 21.58 30.23
N MET A 50 13.09 22.57 31.01
CA MET A 50 14.53 22.87 30.99
C MET A 50 15.29 21.67 31.57
N MET A 51 15.55 20.68 30.71
CA MET A 51 16.43 19.55 30.97
C MET A 51 17.86 20.10 30.94
N SER A 52 18.28 20.74 32.03
CA SER A 52 19.70 21.00 32.27
C SER A 52 20.39 19.67 32.57
N ASP A 53 20.87 19.00 31.52
CA ASP A 53 21.82 17.91 31.65
C ASP A 53 23.22 18.50 31.89
N SER A 54 23.97 17.97 32.87
CA SER A 54 25.30 18.44 33.24
C SER A 54 26.35 18.28 32.14
N ASN A 55 26.03 17.55 31.07
CA ASN A 55 26.91 17.30 29.93
C ASN A 55 26.72 18.28 28.75
N TRP A 56 25.82 19.27 28.85
CA TRP A 56 25.60 20.22 27.76
C TRP A 56 26.69 21.29 27.71
N CYS A 57 27.40 21.38 26.58
CA CYS A 57 28.32 22.48 26.32
C CYS A 57 27.53 23.77 26.01
N PHE A 58 28.08 24.93 26.37
CA PHE A 58 27.48 26.27 26.18
C PHE A 58 26.98 26.52 24.74
N GLU A 59 27.65 25.97 23.74
CA GLU A 59 27.25 26.05 22.33
C GLU A 59 25.88 25.42 22.06
N HIS A 60 25.56 24.28 22.69
CA HIS A 60 24.27 23.62 22.52
C HIS A 60 23.12 24.41 23.13
N LEU A 61 23.37 25.14 24.23
CA LEU A 61 22.38 26.04 24.85
C LEU A 61 22.12 27.27 23.98
N MET A 62 23.18 27.80 23.36
CA MET A 62 23.06 28.92 22.42
C MET A 62 22.24 28.55 21.19
N ASP A 63 22.49 27.37 20.60
CA ASP A 63 21.73 26.88 19.45
C ASP A 63 20.24 26.67 19.77
N GLN A 64 19.92 26.14 20.96
CA GLN A 64 18.54 25.97 21.40
C GLN A 64 17.84 27.31 21.63
N MET A 65 18.54 28.29 22.23
CA MET A 65 17.99 29.63 22.42
C MET A 65 17.79 30.35 21.09
N GLU A 66 18.69 30.16 20.12
CA GLU A 66 18.53 30.71 18.78
C GLU A 66 17.33 30.08 18.06
N HIS A 67 17.16 28.77 18.17
CA HIS A 67 16.01 28.06 17.62
C HIS A 67 14.68 28.58 18.21
N PHE A 68 14.64 28.79 19.53
CA PHE A 68 13.47 29.39 20.20
C PHE A 68 13.18 30.81 19.72
N ASN A 69 14.21 31.64 19.57
CA ASN A 69 14.06 33.00 19.04
C ASN A 69 13.53 33.01 17.60
N ARG A 70 13.95 32.06 16.77
CA ARG A 70 13.41 31.90 15.41
C ARG A 70 11.93 31.50 15.45
N MET A 71 11.56 30.54 16.29
CA MET A 71 10.15 30.14 16.46
C MET A 71 9.28 31.32 16.93
N MET A 72 9.73 32.08 17.92
CA MET A 72 8.97 33.22 18.44
C MET A 72 8.75 34.31 17.37
N LYS A 73 9.77 34.59 16.54
CA LYS A 73 9.65 35.52 15.40
C LYS A 73 8.66 35.00 14.35
N THR A 74 8.71 33.71 14.02
CA THR A 74 7.76 33.12 13.06
C THR A 74 6.32 33.22 13.55
N TYR A 75 6.08 33.00 14.85
CA TYR A 75 4.76 33.15 15.46
C TYR A 75 4.22 34.58 15.36
N GLN A 76 5.04 35.59 15.69
CA GLN A 76 4.64 37.00 15.57
C GLN A 76 4.27 37.36 14.13
N ASN A 77 5.02 36.85 13.15
CA ASN A 77 4.72 37.06 11.74
C ASN A 77 3.38 36.44 11.34
N VAL A 78 3.10 35.20 11.75
CA VAL A 78 1.83 34.52 11.46
C VAL A 78 0.66 35.26 12.10
N SER A 79 0.75 35.64 13.38
CA SER A 79 -0.31 36.39 14.06
C SER A 79 -0.59 37.74 13.39
N ASN A 80 0.44 38.42 12.89
CA ASN A 80 0.28 39.67 12.14
C ASN A 80 -0.41 39.46 10.77
N LEU A 81 -0.15 38.34 10.10
CA LEU A 81 -0.82 37.97 8.85
C LEU A 81 -2.30 37.64 9.09
N GLU A 82 -2.62 36.91 10.16
CA GLU A 82 -4.00 36.61 10.55
C GLU A 82 -4.80 37.89 10.84
N LYS A 83 -4.25 38.81 11.64
CA LYS A 83 -4.89 40.11 11.91
C LYS A 83 -5.13 40.93 10.63
N LYS A 84 -4.20 40.87 9.67
CA LYS A 84 -4.36 41.53 8.35
C LYS A 84 -5.47 40.87 7.52
N ALA A 85 -5.53 39.54 7.49
CA ALA A 85 -6.56 38.79 6.77
C ALA A 85 -7.96 39.07 7.33
N ASP A 86 -8.10 39.05 8.66
CA ASP A 86 -9.35 39.39 9.35
C ASP A 86 -9.82 40.80 9.01
N SER A 87 -8.92 41.79 9.10
CA SER A 87 -9.24 43.19 8.76
C SER A 87 -9.70 43.36 7.30
N ALA A 88 -9.06 42.64 6.36
CA ALA A 88 -9.45 42.66 4.96
C ALA A 88 -10.84 42.06 4.73
N MET A 89 -11.14 40.93 5.39
CA MET A 89 -12.47 40.30 5.34
C MET A 89 -13.56 41.24 5.86
N TYR A 90 -13.34 41.91 7.01
CA TYR A 90 -14.30 42.87 7.57
C TYR A 90 -14.58 44.04 6.62
N LYS A 91 -13.54 44.60 5.98
CA LYS A 91 -13.69 45.68 5.00
C LYS A 91 -14.54 45.26 3.81
N GLU A 92 -14.35 44.04 3.31
CA GLU A 92 -15.10 43.53 2.17
C GLU A 92 -16.60 43.33 2.50
N VAL A 93 -16.90 42.78 3.67
CA VAL A 93 -18.27 42.62 4.15
C VAL A 93 -18.97 43.98 4.32
N LEU A 94 -18.28 44.96 4.90
CA LEU A 94 -18.81 46.32 5.06
C LEU A 94 -19.10 46.99 3.71
N ARG A 95 -18.23 46.80 2.71
CA ARG A 95 -18.41 47.33 1.36
C ARG A 95 -19.67 46.76 0.70
N LYS A 96 -19.86 45.43 0.76
CA LYS A 96 -21.07 44.77 0.23
C LYS A 96 -22.34 45.26 0.90
N LEU A 97 -22.32 45.45 2.23
CA LEU A 97 -23.48 45.94 2.96
C LEU A 97 -23.86 47.37 2.55
N ARG A 98 -22.88 48.26 2.35
CA ARG A 98 -23.12 49.63 1.87
C ARG A 98 -23.75 49.66 0.47
N ASN A 99 -23.27 48.81 -0.45
CA ASN A 99 -23.83 48.72 -1.80
C ASN A 99 -25.29 48.24 -1.78
N ASN A 100 -25.59 47.19 -1.00
CA ASN A 100 -26.97 46.68 -0.88
C ASN A 100 -27.94 47.72 -0.32
N VAL A 101 -27.51 48.54 0.64
CA VAL A 101 -28.33 49.64 1.17
C VAL A 101 -28.54 50.74 0.13
N HIS A 102 -27.52 51.05 -0.68
CA HIS A 102 -27.62 52.02 -1.76
C HIS A 102 -28.61 51.57 -2.85
N ASP A 103 -28.50 50.32 -3.29
CA ASP A 103 -29.40 49.73 -4.30
C ASP A 103 -30.84 49.65 -3.78
N GLY A 104 -31.03 49.28 -2.52
CA GLY A 104 -32.35 49.26 -1.88
C GLY A 104 -33.02 50.64 -1.85
N ARG A 105 -32.26 51.72 -1.62
CA ARG A 105 -32.79 53.09 -1.67
C ARG A 105 -33.20 53.49 -3.09
N ARG A 106 -32.44 53.08 -4.10
CA ARG A 106 -32.73 53.35 -5.53
C ARG A 106 -34.06 52.75 -5.97
N VAL A 107 -34.32 51.49 -5.60
CA VAL A 107 -35.57 50.78 -5.94
C VAL A 107 -36.79 51.42 -5.27
N LEU A 108 -36.65 51.90 -4.03
CA LEU A 108 -37.73 52.59 -3.32
C LEU A 108 -38.08 53.95 -3.94
N CYS A 109 -37.09 54.69 -4.45
CA CYS A 109 -37.33 55.96 -5.14
C CYS A 109 -38.03 55.78 -6.50
N ALA A 110 -37.76 54.70 -7.22
CA ALA A 110 -38.39 54.41 -8.52
C ALA A 110 -39.91 54.12 -8.41
N ARG A 111 -40.35 53.46 -7.33
CA ARG A 111 -41.75 53.07 -7.13
C ARG A 111 -42.72 54.20 -6.80
N LYS A 112 -42.25 55.35 -6.32
CA LYS A 112 -43.12 56.50 -5.97
C LYS A 112 -43.64 57.27 -7.19
N ASN A 113 -43.04 57.11 -8.37
CA ASN A 113 -43.26 57.99 -9.51
C ASN A 113 -44.10 57.42 -10.67
N GLN A 114 -44.68 56.22 -10.54
CA GLN A 114 -45.46 55.60 -11.62
C GLN A 114 -46.96 55.57 -11.31
N LYS A 115 -47.74 56.40 -12.01
CA LYS A 115 -49.22 56.36 -12.02
C LYS A 115 -49.70 55.23 -12.94
N GLN A 116 -50.47 54.30 -12.36
CA GLN A 116 -51.57 53.42 -12.82
C GLN A 116 -51.87 53.12 -14.31
N LYS A 117 -51.06 53.44 -15.32
CA LYS A 117 -51.45 53.28 -16.73
C LYS A 117 -50.88 52.10 -17.52
N ASP A 118 -50.01 51.28 -16.93
CA ASP A 118 -49.60 49.99 -17.50
C ASP A 118 -49.67 48.92 -16.40
N TYR A 119 -50.80 48.26 -16.25
CA TYR A 119 -50.91 47.11 -15.34
C TYR A 119 -50.31 45.83 -15.94
N PHE A 120 -50.07 45.79 -17.25
CA PHE A 120 -49.47 44.64 -17.95
C PHE A 120 -48.33 45.11 -18.84
N GLU A 121 -47.11 44.66 -18.54
CA GLU A 121 -45.92 44.95 -19.37
C GLU A 121 -45.93 44.17 -20.69
N ASP A 122 -46.64 43.04 -20.76
CA ASP A 122 -46.65 42.12 -21.90
C ASP A 122 -47.78 42.39 -22.90
N LYS A 123 -47.43 42.52 -24.19
CA LYS A 123 -48.39 42.73 -25.30
C LYS A 123 -49.37 41.56 -25.47
N THR A 124 -48.99 40.35 -25.05
CA THR A 124 -49.79 39.13 -25.16
C THR A 124 -50.85 39.05 -24.08
N SER A 125 -50.51 39.36 -22.83
CA SER A 125 -51.48 39.43 -21.72
C SER A 125 -52.48 40.56 -21.93
N ALA A 126 -52.03 41.73 -22.42
CA ALA A 126 -52.93 42.83 -22.77
C ALA A 126 -53.96 42.46 -23.86
N ARG A 127 -53.61 41.59 -24.82
CA ARG A 127 -54.53 41.08 -25.85
C ARG A 127 -55.52 40.06 -25.31
N LEU A 128 -55.08 39.17 -24.41
CA LEU A 128 -55.90 38.12 -23.79
C LEU A 128 -57.02 38.67 -22.89
N TYR A 129 -56.80 39.85 -22.31
CA TYR A 129 -57.70 40.46 -21.33
C TYR A 129 -58.49 41.67 -21.86
N LYS A 130 -58.32 42.03 -23.15
CA LYS A 130 -58.84 43.27 -23.75
C LYS A 130 -60.36 43.46 -23.65
N ASP A 131 -61.12 42.37 -23.79
CA ASP A 131 -62.59 42.41 -23.88
C ASP A 131 -63.28 41.90 -22.59
N MET A 132 -62.54 41.74 -21.49
CA MET A 132 -63.08 41.25 -20.22
C MET A 132 -63.19 42.34 -19.16
N SER A 133 -64.16 42.21 -18.26
CA SER A 133 -64.28 43.09 -17.10
C SER A 133 -63.14 42.85 -16.11
N ILE A 134 -62.72 43.91 -15.40
CA ILE A 134 -61.61 43.88 -14.44
C ILE A 134 -61.75 42.75 -13.40
N VAL A 135 -62.97 42.45 -12.96
CA VAL A 135 -63.27 41.37 -12.01
C VAL A 135 -62.98 39.98 -12.59
N LYS A 136 -63.35 39.74 -13.85
CA LYS A 136 -63.04 38.46 -14.54
C LYS A 136 -61.55 38.32 -14.84
N ILE A 137 -60.88 39.44 -15.10
CA ILE A 137 -59.42 39.49 -15.30
C ILE A 137 -58.71 39.12 -14.00
N SER A 138 -59.10 39.71 -12.86
CA SER A 138 -58.51 39.38 -11.56
C SER A 138 -58.72 37.91 -11.20
N GLU A 139 -59.92 37.35 -11.39
CA GLU A 139 -60.20 35.93 -11.11
C GLU A 139 -59.33 35.00 -11.96
N ARG A 140 -59.14 35.29 -13.26
CA ARG A 140 -58.26 34.46 -14.11
C ARG A 140 -56.79 34.59 -13.76
N ILE A 141 -56.35 35.80 -13.39
CA ILE A 141 -54.97 36.01 -12.92
C ILE A 141 -54.76 35.29 -11.59
N ASP A 142 -55.75 35.29 -10.70
CA ASP A 142 -55.69 34.57 -9.44
C ASP A 142 -55.66 33.05 -9.67
N GLN A 143 -56.45 32.53 -10.62
CA GLN A 143 -56.41 31.13 -11.02
C GLN A 143 -55.05 30.74 -11.64
N GLN A 144 -54.54 31.52 -12.59
CA GLN A 144 -53.22 31.28 -13.20
C GLN A 144 -52.10 31.38 -12.15
N SER A 145 -52.16 32.38 -11.29
CA SER A 145 -51.22 32.56 -10.18
C SER A 145 -51.28 31.39 -9.20
N PHE A 146 -52.47 30.85 -8.92
CA PHE A 146 -52.64 29.68 -8.07
C PHE A 146 -52.02 28.43 -8.71
N VAL A 147 -52.25 28.20 -10.01
CA VAL A 147 -51.61 27.10 -10.76
C VAL A 147 -50.10 27.24 -10.75
N LEU A 148 -49.57 28.44 -11.02
CA LEU A 148 -48.13 28.69 -11.00
C LEU A 148 -47.52 28.53 -9.61
N ARG A 149 -48.22 28.94 -8.54
CA ARG A 149 -47.77 28.70 -7.15
C ARG A 149 -47.76 27.21 -6.83
N LYS A 150 -48.78 26.46 -7.23
CA LYS A 150 -48.84 25.01 -7.04
C LYS A 150 -47.70 24.29 -7.76
N GLU A 151 -47.41 24.66 -9.02
CA GLU A 151 -46.27 24.10 -9.75
C GLU A 151 -44.94 24.51 -9.15
N TYR A 152 -44.82 25.76 -8.69
CA TYR A 152 -43.64 26.22 -7.96
C TYR A 152 -43.41 25.40 -6.67
N ASP A 153 -44.46 25.16 -5.88
CA ASP A 153 -44.38 24.36 -4.66
C ASP A 153 -44.01 22.91 -4.97
N ARG A 154 -44.57 22.32 -6.03
CA ARG A 154 -44.21 20.98 -6.52
C ARG A 154 -42.73 20.90 -6.92
N LEU A 155 -42.24 21.87 -7.69
CA LEU A 155 -40.84 21.95 -8.11
C LEU A 155 -39.91 22.18 -6.91
N ARG A 156 -40.34 23.00 -5.95
CA ARG A 156 -39.59 23.27 -4.72
C ARG A 156 -39.46 22.02 -3.86
N CYS A 157 -40.53 21.25 -3.70
CA CYS A 157 -40.50 19.95 -3.03
C CYS A 157 -39.55 18.98 -3.74
N ARG A 158 -39.66 18.83 -5.06
CA ARG A 158 -38.78 17.96 -5.85
C ARG A 158 -37.31 18.37 -5.77
N CYS A 159 -37.02 19.67 -5.80
CA CYS A 159 -35.68 20.20 -5.57
C CYS A 159 -35.17 19.88 -4.15
N GLY A 160 -36.04 19.90 -3.15
CA GLY A 160 -35.71 19.49 -1.77
C GLY A 160 -35.31 18.02 -1.70
N GLU A 161 -36.10 17.13 -2.30
CA GLU A 161 -35.83 15.69 -2.38
C GLU A 161 -34.50 15.40 -3.09
N LEU A 162 -34.24 16.06 -4.23
CA LEU A 162 -32.99 15.91 -4.97
C LEU A 162 -31.78 16.37 -4.17
N LYS A 163 -31.90 17.47 -3.42
CA LYS A 163 -30.83 17.95 -2.53
C LYS A 163 -30.55 16.96 -1.40
N GLN A 164 -31.57 16.34 -0.81
CA GLN A 164 -31.39 15.32 0.22
C GLN A 164 -30.71 14.06 -0.35
N LYS A 165 -31.14 13.59 -1.53
CA LYS A 165 -30.50 12.46 -2.22
C LYS A 165 -29.02 12.76 -2.52
N LEU A 166 -28.72 13.95 -3.02
CA LEU A 166 -27.35 14.38 -3.27
C LEU A 166 -26.52 14.40 -1.97
N GLN A 167 -27.07 14.95 -0.89
CA GLN A 167 -26.38 14.96 0.40
C GLN A 167 -26.10 13.54 0.93
N ALA A 168 -27.06 12.63 0.80
CA ALA A 168 -26.89 11.24 1.19
C ALA A 168 -25.77 10.56 0.38
N SER A 169 -25.77 10.70 -0.95
CA SER A 169 -24.71 10.13 -1.80
C SER A 169 -23.33 10.73 -1.54
N VAL A 170 -23.24 12.03 -1.26
CA VAL A 170 -21.96 12.67 -0.86
C VAL A 170 -21.48 12.12 0.47
N HIS A 171 -22.38 11.88 1.42
CA HIS A 171 -22.02 11.30 2.72
C HIS A 171 -21.51 9.86 2.58
N GLU A 172 -22.15 9.03 1.77
CA GLU A 172 -21.69 7.68 1.44
C GLU A 172 -20.31 7.71 0.77
N ARG A 173 -20.11 8.61 -0.20
CA ARG A 173 -18.81 8.78 -0.86
C ARG A 173 -17.71 9.12 0.15
N HIS A 174 -17.96 10.06 1.06
CA HIS A 174 -17.01 10.44 2.11
C HIS A 174 -16.77 9.29 3.09
N SER A 175 -17.79 8.49 3.41
CA SER A 175 -17.64 7.29 4.25
C SER A 175 -16.72 6.26 3.59
N ILE A 176 -16.89 6.02 2.28
CA ILE A 176 -16.04 5.14 1.49
C ILE A 176 -14.61 5.69 1.42
N GLU A 177 -14.43 6.97 1.13
CA GLU A 177 -13.12 7.64 1.09
C GLU A 177 -12.41 7.57 2.44
N ALA A 178 -13.13 7.82 3.54
CA ALA A 178 -12.60 7.67 4.89
C ALA A 178 -12.22 6.20 5.17
N ARG A 179 -13.07 5.24 4.78
CA ARG A 179 -12.76 3.82 4.94
C ARG A 179 -11.50 3.43 4.16
N MET A 180 -11.37 3.87 2.92
CA MET A 180 -10.17 3.63 2.12
C MET A 180 -8.94 4.29 2.75
N PHE A 181 -9.05 5.55 3.17
CA PHE A 181 -7.92 6.29 3.73
C PHE A 181 -7.47 5.76 5.09
N PHE A 182 -8.40 5.33 5.95
CA PHE A 182 -8.07 4.87 7.30
C PHE A 182 -7.85 3.36 7.39
N LEU A 183 -8.61 2.50 6.67
CA LEU A 183 -8.43 1.04 6.75
C LEU A 183 -7.44 0.47 5.71
N ASN A 184 -7.35 1.04 4.50
CA ASN A 184 -6.46 0.48 3.47
C ASN A 184 -5.03 1.04 3.51
N ASN A 185 -4.77 2.13 4.26
CA ASN A 185 -3.42 2.70 4.40
C ASN A 185 -2.60 2.11 5.56
N PHE A 186 -3.12 1.11 6.28
CA PHE A 186 -2.23 0.36 7.16
C PHE A 186 -1.27 -0.43 6.27
N GLY A 187 0.00 -0.04 6.30
CA GLY A 187 1.06 -0.84 5.70
C GLY A 187 0.92 -2.26 6.25
N LEU A 188 0.66 -3.20 5.35
CA LEU A 188 0.52 -4.60 5.71
C LEU A 188 1.74 -5.00 6.54
N GLU A 189 1.53 -5.63 7.69
CA GLU A 189 2.64 -6.09 8.53
C GLU A 189 3.53 -7.06 7.73
N GLU A 190 2.94 -7.74 6.74
CA GLU A 190 3.65 -8.54 5.75
C GLU A 190 4.66 -7.72 4.91
N ASP A 191 4.37 -6.47 4.56
CA ASP A 191 5.28 -5.63 3.76
C ASP A 191 6.50 -5.20 4.56
N GLU A 192 6.33 -4.89 5.85
CA GLU A 192 7.45 -4.59 6.73
C GLU A 192 8.31 -5.83 6.96
N LYS A 193 7.69 -6.99 7.18
CA LYS A 193 8.38 -8.29 7.28
C LYS A 193 9.11 -8.63 5.97
N ALA A 194 8.51 -8.34 4.82
CA ALA A 194 9.12 -8.54 3.51
C ALA A 194 10.32 -7.61 3.30
N LYS A 195 10.22 -6.32 3.67
CA LYS A 195 11.35 -5.38 3.64
C LYS A 195 12.50 -5.84 4.54
N LEU A 196 12.20 -6.30 5.75
CA LEU A 196 13.21 -6.86 6.66
C LEU A 196 13.90 -8.08 6.03
N CYS A 197 13.15 -8.98 5.40
CA CYS A 197 13.71 -10.14 4.70
C CYS A 197 14.61 -9.73 3.53
N ARG A 198 14.18 -8.77 2.70
CA ARG A 198 15.02 -8.23 1.60
C ARG A 198 16.32 -7.63 2.13
N ASN A 199 16.26 -6.86 3.21
CA ASN A 199 17.46 -6.29 3.84
C ASN A 199 18.42 -7.37 4.35
N LYS A 200 17.89 -8.45 4.95
CA LYS A 200 18.69 -9.60 5.39
C LYS A 200 19.33 -10.34 4.21
N ILE A 201 18.60 -10.52 3.11
CA ILE A 201 19.13 -11.12 1.87
C ILE A 201 20.24 -10.24 1.30
N HIS A 202 20.03 -8.93 1.22
CA HIS A 202 21.03 -7.99 0.73
C HIS A 202 22.30 -8.00 1.61
N ALA A 203 22.16 -7.96 2.94
CA ALA A 203 23.29 -8.07 3.86
C ALA A 203 24.05 -9.39 3.70
N SER A 204 23.34 -10.50 3.47
CA SER A 204 23.95 -11.80 3.22
C SER A 204 24.73 -11.81 1.89
N HIS A 205 24.21 -11.15 0.86
CA HIS A 205 24.88 -11.01 -0.43
C HIS A 205 26.17 -10.18 -0.32
N VAL A 206 26.15 -9.09 0.45
CA VAL A 206 27.35 -8.29 0.74
C VAL A 206 28.42 -9.14 1.46
N ARG A 207 28.01 -9.95 2.46
CA ARG A 207 28.93 -10.88 3.15
C ARG A 207 29.52 -11.92 2.21
N LEU A 208 28.71 -12.46 1.29
CA LEU A 208 29.17 -13.42 0.28
C LEU A 208 30.20 -12.78 -0.65
N ASN A 209 29.96 -11.56 -1.14
CA ASN A 209 30.89 -10.84 -2.00
C ASN A 209 32.20 -10.50 -1.26
N ALA A 210 32.13 -10.14 0.02
CA ALA A 210 33.31 -9.96 0.87
C ALA A 210 34.10 -11.26 1.03
N ALA A 211 33.43 -12.38 1.30
CA ALA A 211 34.05 -13.69 1.41
C ALA A 211 34.69 -14.16 0.09
N GLN A 212 34.04 -13.91 -1.05
CA GLN A 212 34.61 -14.17 -2.38
C GLN A 212 35.85 -13.31 -2.63
N THR A 213 35.83 -12.04 -2.23
CA THR A 213 36.98 -11.14 -2.35
C THR A 213 38.14 -11.65 -1.50
N ILE A 214 37.90 -12.04 -0.25
CA ILE A 214 38.90 -12.66 0.63
C ILE A 214 39.46 -13.96 0.04
N ASN A 215 38.61 -14.82 -0.52
CA ASN A 215 39.07 -16.04 -1.19
C ASN A 215 39.93 -15.72 -2.42
N SER A 216 39.60 -14.67 -3.17
CA SER A 216 40.41 -14.22 -4.30
C SER A 216 41.78 -13.70 -3.85
N THR A 217 41.86 -13.00 -2.72
CA THR A 217 43.14 -12.52 -2.17
C THR A 217 43.97 -13.66 -1.62
N TYR A 218 43.38 -14.63 -0.91
CA TYR A 218 44.11 -15.83 -0.48
C TYR A 218 44.66 -16.63 -1.65
N LYS A 219 43.89 -16.81 -2.73
CA LYS A 219 44.40 -17.45 -3.96
C LYS A 219 45.61 -16.71 -4.53
N LYS A 220 45.62 -15.37 -4.51
CA LYS A 220 46.78 -14.56 -4.93
C LYS A 220 47.98 -14.78 -4.00
N ILE A 221 47.77 -14.76 -2.68
CA ILE A 221 48.83 -15.01 -1.68
C ILE A 221 49.44 -16.39 -1.89
N ILE A 222 48.62 -17.43 -2.04
CA ILE A 222 49.11 -18.80 -2.31
C ILE A 222 49.93 -18.84 -3.60
N LYS A 223 49.51 -18.11 -4.65
CA LYS A 223 50.27 -18.04 -5.90
C LYS A 223 51.63 -17.38 -5.69
N ILE A 224 51.72 -16.29 -4.92
CA ILE A 224 52.98 -15.63 -4.58
C ILE A 224 53.87 -16.59 -3.79
N LEU A 225 53.35 -17.23 -2.73
CA LEU A 225 54.12 -18.18 -1.92
C LEU A 225 54.64 -19.37 -2.73
N ARG A 226 53.87 -19.86 -3.72
CA ARG A 226 54.34 -20.89 -4.65
C ARG A 226 55.47 -20.38 -5.54
N ASN A 227 55.37 -19.15 -6.02
CA ASN A 227 56.45 -18.54 -6.80
C ASN A 227 57.72 -18.36 -5.96
N ASP A 228 57.58 -17.93 -4.70
CA ASP A 228 58.70 -17.79 -3.77
C ASP A 228 59.33 -19.14 -3.45
N ALA A 229 58.52 -20.19 -3.22
CA ALA A 229 59.02 -21.55 -3.04
C ALA A 229 59.83 -22.03 -4.27
N ASN A 230 59.31 -21.77 -5.48
CA ASN A 230 60.03 -22.08 -6.71
C ASN A 230 61.33 -21.27 -6.88
N TYR A 231 61.40 -20.05 -6.31
CA TYR A 231 62.59 -19.21 -6.33
C TYR A 231 63.67 -19.71 -5.36
N TYR A 232 63.29 -20.14 -4.15
CA TYR A 232 64.25 -20.63 -3.15
C TYR A 232 64.75 -22.06 -3.43
N GLU A 233 63.96 -22.89 -4.11
CA GLU A 233 64.32 -24.28 -4.42
C GLU A 233 65.69 -24.42 -5.14
N PRO A 234 65.99 -23.64 -6.22
CA PRO A 234 67.31 -23.64 -6.84
C PRO A 234 68.45 -23.22 -5.90
N ILE A 235 68.22 -22.22 -5.05
CA ILE A 235 69.22 -21.73 -4.09
C ILE A 235 69.57 -22.84 -3.10
N ILE A 236 68.55 -23.50 -2.54
CA ILE A 236 68.73 -24.61 -1.60
C ILE A 236 69.46 -25.78 -2.28
N ARG A 237 69.11 -26.12 -3.52
CA ARG A 237 69.82 -27.17 -4.28
C ARG A 237 71.30 -26.83 -4.49
N SER A 238 71.61 -25.59 -4.87
CA SER A 238 72.99 -25.13 -5.02
C SER A 238 73.77 -25.25 -3.71
N LEU A 239 73.18 -24.84 -2.59
CA LEU A 239 73.82 -24.95 -1.27
C LEU A 239 74.03 -26.40 -0.85
N ILE A 240 73.09 -27.30 -1.15
CA ILE A 240 73.25 -28.73 -0.91
C ILE A 240 74.40 -29.29 -1.73
N ASP A 241 74.55 -28.87 -2.99
CA ASP A 241 75.65 -29.30 -3.83
C ASP A 241 77.00 -28.75 -3.32
N ASP A 242 77.05 -27.49 -2.88
CA ASP A 242 78.23 -26.90 -2.22
C ASP A 242 78.62 -27.68 -0.95
N ILE A 243 77.65 -28.08 -0.12
CA ILE A 243 77.89 -28.88 1.08
C ILE A 243 78.50 -30.25 0.72
N LYS A 244 77.98 -30.90 -0.33
CA LYS A 244 78.54 -32.19 -0.80
C LYS A 244 79.96 -32.02 -1.33
N ASP A 245 80.24 -30.92 -2.01
CA ASP A 245 81.60 -30.63 -2.48
C ASP A 245 82.55 -30.35 -1.31
N GLN A 246 82.12 -29.60 -0.29
CA GLN A 246 82.88 -29.41 0.94
C GLN A 246 83.16 -30.74 1.65
N GLU A 247 82.18 -31.63 1.73
CA GLU A 247 82.37 -32.98 2.29
C GLU A 247 83.43 -33.77 1.51
N ARG A 248 83.40 -33.72 0.17
CA ARG A 248 84.43 -34.34 -0.69
C ARG A 248 85.82 -33.74 -0.45
N TYR A 249 85.93 -32.42 -0.31
CA TYR A 249 87.21 -31.77 -0.01
C TYR A 249 87.74 -32.17 1.38
N ILE A 250 86.87 -32.25 2.39
CA ILE A 250 87.26 -32.71 3.72
C ILE A 250 87.79 -34.15 3.65
N ASN A 251 87.07 -35.03 2.96
CA ASN A 251 87.51 -36.42 2.77
C ASN A 251 88.85 -36.49 2.03
N PHE A 252 89.04 -35.69 0.97
CA PHE A 252 90.32 -35.58 0.28
C PHE A 252 91.45 -35.09 1.20
N ILE A 253 91.21 -34.07 2.03
CA ILE A 253 92.19 -33.58 3.01
C ILE A 253 92.54 -34.67 4.03
N ILE A 254 91.56 -35.47 4.46
CA ILE A 254 91.77 -36.60 5.38
C ILE A 254 92.62 -37.67 4.68
N ASP A 255 92.31 -38.02 3.43
CA ASP A 255 93.01 -39.03 2.65
C ASP A 255 94.47 -38.65 2.37
N VAL A 256 94.77 -37.37 2.15
CA VAL A 256 96.15 -36.87 1.95
C VAL A 256 96.85 -36.62 3.29
N GLY A 257 96.14 -36.09 4.28
CA GLY A 257 96.67 -35.72 5.59
C GLY A 257 97.09 -36.92 6.43
N ASN A 258 96.34 -38.02 6.38
CA ASN A 258 96.66 -39.23 7.13
C ASN A 258 98.04 -39.82 6.74
N PRO A 259 98.37 -40.04 5.45
CA PRO A 259 99.71 -40.44 5.02
C PRO A 259 100.81 -39.47 5.46
N ALA A 260 100.59 -38.16 5.29
CA ALA A 260 101.57 -37.15 5.69
C ALA A 260 101.83 -37.16 7.22
N LEU A 261 100.79 -37.36 8.03
CA LEU A 261 100.92 -37.52 9.48
C LEU A 261 101.65 -38.80 9.86
N VAL A 262 101.44 -39.90 9.12
CA VAL A 262 102.18 -41.16 9.33
C VAL A 262 103.67 -40.95 9.03
N GLU A 263 104.02 -40.30 7.93
CA GLU A 263 105.41 -39.97 7.60
C GLU A 263 106.03 -39.01 8.61
N PHE A 264 105.28 -38.00 9.06
CA PHE A 264 105.73 -37.10 10.12
C PHE A 264 106.00 -37.85 11.44
N ARG A 265 105.14 -38.80 11.82
CA ARG A 265 105.36 -39.66 12.99
C ARG A 265 106.61 -40.53 12.83
N LYS A 266 106.84 -41.11 11.66
CA LYS A 266 108.08 -41.86 11.36
C LYS A 266 109.32 -40.97 11.51
N LEU A 267 109.28 -39.76 10.96
CA LEU A 267 110.37 -38.80 11.04
C LEU A 267 110.63 -38.33 12.49
N SER A 268 109.57 -38.03 13.24
CA SER A 268 109.64 -37.67 14.66
C SER A 268 110.27 -38.79 15.48
N ASN A 269 109.81 -40.03 15.28
CA ASN A 269 110.38 -41.21 15.93
C ASN A 269 111.85 -41.45 15.53
N PHE A 270 112.25 -41.12 14.32
CA PHE A 270 113.64 -41.17 13.89
C PHE A 270 114.51 -40.14 14.64
N TYR A 271 114.04 -38.88 14.75
CA TYR A 271 114.75 -37.84 15.48
C TYR A 271 114.85 -38.13 16.99
N THR A 272 113.79 -38.67 17.61
CA THR A 272 113.84 -39.07 19.03
C THR A 272 114.83 -40.20 19.24
N ARG A 273 114.82 -41.25 18.40
CA ARG A 273 115.81 -42.33 18.45
C ARG A 273 117.24 -41.82 18.26
N LYS A 274 117.47 -40.90 17.32
CA LYS A 274 118.80 -40.31 17.08
C LYS A 274 119.25 -39.46 18.27
N ARG A 275 118.35 -38.69 18.88
CA ARG A 275 118.59 -37.94 20.11
C ARG A 275 118.96 -38.88 21.26
N ASP A 276 118.20 -39.95 21.47
CA ASP A 276 118.47 -40.93 22.53
C ASP A 276 119.80 -41.66 22.31
N ALA A 277 120.14 -42.00 21.05
CA ALA A 277 121.42 -42.58 20.72
C ALA A 277 122.59 -41.62 21.01
N MET A 278 122.44 -40.33 20.66
CA MET A 278 123.43 -39.30 20.97
C MET A 278 123.54 -39.04 22.48
N GLN A 279 122.43 -39.09 23.21
CA GLN A 279 122.42 -38.94 24.65
C GLN A 279 123.06 -40.15 25.34
N ARG A 280 122.86 -41.37 24.82
CA ARG A 280 123.56 -42.57 25.27
C ARG A 280 125.05 -42.52 24.94
N SER A 281 125.46 -42.03 23.76
CA SER A 281 126.89 -41.88 23.43
C SER A 281 127.56 -40.82 24.30
N LEU A 282 126.87 -39.70 24.58
CA LEU A 282 127.34 -38.68 25.53
C LEU A 282 127.42 -39.23 26.95
N ALA A 283 126.45 -40.04 27.39
CA ALA A 283 126.50 -40.69 28.69
C ALA A 283 127.66 -41.69 28.80
N ARG A 284 127.92 -42.49 27.74
CA ARG A 284 129.10 -43.36 27.67
C ARG A 284 130.40 -42.54 27.71
N PHE A 285 130.52 -41.49 26.90
CA PHE A 285 131.68 -40.61 26.90
C PHE A 285 131.91 -39.95 28.27
N TYR A 286 130.83 -39.53 28.94
CA TYR A 286 130.90 -38.99 30.31
C TYR A 286 131.35 -40.06 31.30
N ASN A 287 130.82 -41.28 31.21
CA ASN A 287 131.25 -42.40 32.04
C ASN A 287 132.71 -42.80 31.77
N ASP A 288 133.17 -42.81 30.51
CA ASP A 288 134.57 -43.05 30.15
C ASP A 288 135.46 -41.95 30.74
N ILE A 289 135.06 -40.67 30.68
CA ILE A 289 135.77 -39.58 31.37
C ILE A 289 135.80 -39.81 32.89
N VAL A 290 134.69 -40.20 33.50
CA VAL A 290 134.61 -40.48 34.93
C VAL A 290 135.49 -41.67 35.29
N ASP A 291 135.51 -42.75 34.52
CA ASP A 291 136.35 -43.93 34.74
C ASP A 291 137.85 -43.59 34.57
N HIS A 292 138.19 -42.75 33.58
CA HIS A 292 139.53 -42.18 33.43
C HIS A 292 139.92 -41.25 34.58
N LEU A 293 138.96 -40.58 35.23
CA LEU A 293 139.21 -39.75 36.42
C LEU A 293 139.31 -40.58 37.72
N HIS A 294 138.79 -41.82 37.76
CA HIS A 294 138.88 -42.70 38.93
C HIS A 294 140.17 -43.54 38.99
N ILE A 295 140.94 -43.63 37.89
CA ILE A 295 142.26 -44.27 37.87
C ILE A 295 143.34 -43.18 37.99
N GLY A 296 143.65 -42.84 39.24
CA GLY A 296 144.86 -42.12 39.64
C GLY A 296 144.92 -40.66 39.22
N PHE A 297 144.65 -39.74 40.15
CA PHE A 297 145.69 -38.82 40.62
C PHE A 297 145.24 -38.12 41.91
N LYS A 298 146.16 -38.13 42.86
CA LYS A 298 146.06 -37.56 44.20
C LYS A 298 145.96 -36.03 44.12
N LYS A 299 145.12 -35.47 45.00
CA LYS A 299 145.19 -34.16 45.68
C LYS A 299 145.92 -33.03 44.94
N THR A 300 145.21 -31.94 44.65
CA THR A 300 145.58 -30.57 45.10
C THR A 300 144.48 -29.57 44.76
N GLY A 301 144.15 -28.70 45.74
CA GLY A 301 143.75 -27.32 45.47
C GLY A 301 142.26 -27.01 45.33
N ARG A 302 141.63 -26.57 46.44
CA ARG A 302 140.74 -25.40 46.38
C ARG A 302 141.64 -24.17 46.24
N PRO A 303 141.25 -23.16 45.44
CA PRO A 303 140.47 -22.04 45.97
C PRO A 303 139.42 -21.60 44.93
N SER A 304 138.50 -20.66 45.11
CA SER A 304 138.32 -19.60 46.08
C SER A 304 136.85 -19.18 45.99
N ALA A 305 136.27 -18.81 47.12
CA ALA A 305 135.09 -17.97 47.14
C ALA A 305 135.32 -16.69 46.33
N ASN A 306 134.30 -16.24 45.59
CA ASN A 306 134.08 -14.81 45.30
C ASN A 306 132.74 -14.59 44.60
N LYS A 307 131.72 -14.22 45.38
CA LYS A 307 131.13 -12.87 45.37
C LYS A 307 129.70 -12.94 45.92
N ILE A 308 129.58 -12.40 47.13
CA ILE A 308 128.33 -11.87 47.69
C ILE A 308 127.65 -11.03 46.61
N THR A 309 126.49 -11.48 46.19
CA THR A 309 125.64 -10.73 45.27
C THR A 309 125.14 -9.50 46.03
N LYS A 310 125.47 -8.32 45.48
CA LYS A 310 125.14 -7.01 46.04
C LYS A 310 123.65 -6.92 46.41
N ALA A 311 123.35 -6.22 47.50
CA ALA A 311 122.03 -5.98 48.08
C ALA A 311 120.96 -5.38 47.13
N SER A 312 121.30 -5.09 45.87
CA SER A 312 120.35 -4.68 44.83
C SER A 312 119.52 -5.83 44.24
N GLN A 313 119.89 -7.10 44.45
CA GLN A 313 119.07 -8.26 44.01
C GLN A 313 118.09 -8.77 45.08
N LEU A 314 118.16 -8.27 46.32
CA LEU A 314 117.21 -8.63 47.38
C LEU A 314 115.93 -7.77 47.33
N ASN A 315 116.00 -6.58 46.73
CA ASN A 315 114.89 -5.62 46.67
C ASN A 315 113.73 -6.04 45.73
N ASN A 316 113.94 -7.11 44.94
CA ASN A 316 112.91 -7.68 44.06
C ASN A 316 112.23 -8.93 44.63
N ARG A 317 112.58 -9.42 45.84
CA ARG A 317 111.91 -10.59 46.44
C ARG A 317 110.66 -10.27 47.25
N TYR A 318 110.45 -9.01 47.65
CA TYR A 318 109.31 -8.62 48.51
C TYR A 318 108.34 -7.59 47.93
N ASN A 319 108.56 -7.11 46.71
CA ASN A 319 107.51 -6.40 45.97
C ASN A 319 106.53 -7.42 45.36
N ARG A 320 105.56 -7.89 46.17
CA ARG A 320 104.38 -8.62 45.70
C ARG A 320 103.45 -7.70 44.90
N SER A 321 103.93 -7.12 43.81
CA SER A 321 103.06 -6.63 42.73
C SER A 321 103.61 -7.19 41.41
N SER A 322 103.17 -8.42 41.08
CA SER A 322 103.44 -9.00 39.75
C SER A 322 102.90 -8.04 38.68
N ARG A 323 103.52 -8.06 37.49
CA ARG A 323 103.00 -7.36 36.30
C ARG A 323 101.52 -7.70 36.08
N ASP A 324 101.15 -8.94 36.38
CA ASP A 324 99.79 -9.47 36.30
C ASP A 324 98.84 -8.84 37.31
N MET A 325 99.33 -8.44 38.49
CA MET A 325 98.51 -7.80 39.51
C MET A 325 98.25 -6.33 39.19
N ARG A 326 99.18 -5.67 38.48
CA ARG A 326 98.95 -4.32 37.94
C ARG A 326 98.02 -4.34 36.72
N THR A 327 98.09 -5.36 35.88
CA THR A 327 97.10 -5.54 34.80
C THR A 327 95.74 -5.88 35.39
N LEU A 328 95.66 -6.75 36.39
CA LEU A 328 94.42 -7.05 37.10
C LEU A 328 93.83 -5.81 37.77
N GLN A 329 94.66 -4.96 38.39
CA GLN A 329 94.19 -3.70 38.98
C GLN A 329 93.64 -2.73 37.93
N LYS A 330 94.25 -2.66 36.74
CA LYS A 330 93.73 -1.87 35.61
C LYS A 330 92.41 -2.45 35.08
N GLU A 331 92.31 -3.77 34.92
CA GLU A 331 91.06 -4.41 34.48
C GLU A 331 89.96 -4.27 35.54
N LEU A 332 90.27 -4.41 36.84
CA LEU A 332 89.33 -4.18 37.93
C LEU A 332 88.85 -2.73 37.96
N SER A 333 89.72 -1.75 37.66
CA SER A 333 89.29 -0.34 37.58
C SER A 333 88.34 -0.09 36.41
N LYS A 334 88.52 -0.76 35.26
CA LYS A 334 87.59 -0.71 34.13
C LYS A 334 86.26 -1.40 34.45
N VAL A 335 86.30 -2.55 35.13
CA VAL A 335 85.09 -3.26 35.58
C VAL A 335 84.33 -2.38 36.58
N GLN A 336 85.03 -1.69 37.48
CA GLN A 336 84.41 -0.80 38.45
C GLN A 336 83.75 0.43 37.80
N THR A 337 84.32 0.99 36.73
CA THR A 337 83.65 2.07 35.97
C THR A 337 82.40 1.54 35.26
N VAL A 338 82.47 0.35 34.64
CA VAL A 338 81.31 -0.28 33.99
C VAL A 338 80.20 -0.62 35.00
N ILE A 339 80.55 -1.06 36.20
CA ILE A 339 79.57 -1.32 37.28
C ILE A 339 78.88 -0.02 37.72
N LYS A 340 79.62 1.08 37.89
CA LYS A 340 79.02 2.38 38.25
C LYS A 340 78.13 2.94 37.12
N ASP A 341 78.52 2.75 35.87
CA ASP A 341 77.70 3.12 34.71
C ASP A 341 76.45 2.25 34.62
N LEU A 342 76.56 0.95 34.88
CA LEU A 342 75.40 0.03 34.94
C LEU A 342 74.47 0.38 36.11
N GLU A 343 74.99 0.71 37.30
CA GLU A 343 74.19 1.14 38.45
C GLU A 343 73.42 2.43 38.13
N THR A 344 74.06 3.45 37.54
CA THR A 344 73.37 4.70 37.17
C THR A 344 72.29 4.49 36.10
N VAL A 345 72.52 3.60 35.12
CA VAL A 345 71.54 3.24 34.08
C VAL A 345 70.39 2.38 34.64
N THR A 346 70.66 1.46 35.55
CA THR A 346 69.62 0.59 36.14
C THR A 346 68.78 1.31 37.21
N PHE A 347 69.38 2.15 38.05
CA PHE A 347 68.61 2.92 39.05
C PHE A 347 67.68 3.97 38.42
N SER A 348 68.05 4.56 37.27
CA SER A 348 67.24 5.56 36.57
C SER A 348 65.97 4.99 35.91
N GLN A 349 65.92 3.70 35.59
CA GLN A 349 64.76 3.05 34.94
C GLN A 349 63.77 2.37 35.92
N SER A 350 64.17 2.17 37.18
CA SER A 350 63.36 1.44 38.18
C SER A 350 61.95 2.03 38.43
N THR A 351 61.82 3.35 38.41
CA THR A 351 60.52 4.05 38.59
C THR A 351 59.60 3.93 37.37
N GLN A 352 60.17 3.88 36.17
CA GLN A 352 59.42 3.69 34.92
C GLN A 352 58.95 2.24 34.77
N VAL A 353 59.80 1.27 35.12
CA VAL A 353 59.45 -0.16 35.15
C VAL A 353 58.32 -0.43 36.14
N TYR A 354 58.37 0.13 37.35
CA TYR A 354 57.29 -0.04 38.33
C TYR A 354 55.97 0.59 37.87
N ARG A 355 56.01 1.77 37.21
CA ARG A 355 54.81 2.38 36.60
C ARG A 355 54.26 1.53 35.46
N ALA A 356 55.13 1.00 34.60
CA ALA A 356 54.74 0.13 33.47
C ALA A 356 54.11 -1.19 33.95
N ILE A 357 54.67 -1.82 34.99
CA ILE A 357 54.11 -3.03 35.61
C ILE A 357 52.73 -2.73 36.23
N ARG A 358 52.57 -1.58 36.88
CA ARG A 358 51.28 -1.16 37.46
C ARG A 358 50.22 -0.93 36.39
N THR A 359 50.54 -0.27 35.28
CA THR A 359 49.60 -0.09 34.15
C THR A 359 49.27 -1.41 33.46
N GLN A 360 50.26 -2.29 33.29
CA GLN A 360 50.06 -3.62 32.70
C GLN A 360 49.11 -4.49 33.53
N SER A 361 49.14 -4.39 34.86
CA SER A 361 48.19 -5.11 35.72
C SER A 361 46.73 -4.69 35.50
N GLY A 362 46.49 -3.39 35.28
CA GLY A 362 45.16 -2.85 34.98
C GLY A 362 44.65 -3.27 33.60
N ASP A 363 45.54 -3.26 32.60
CA ASP A 363 45.17 -3.68 31.24
C ASP A 363 45.00 -5.20 31.13
N SER A 364 45.76 -5.99 31.88
CA SER A 364 45.55 -7.44 32.03
C SER A 364 44.18 -7.75 32.66
N ALA A 365 43.75 -6.99 33.69
CA ALA A 365 42.44 -7.15 34.30
C ALA A 365 41.30 -6.81 33.33
N LYS A 366 41.48 -5.78 32.49
CA LYS A 366 40.53 -5.46 31.41
C LYS A 366 40.47 -6.57 30.36
N LEU A 367 41.63 -7.09 29.94
CA LEU A 367 41.71 -8.18 28.97
C LEU A 367 41.01 -9.44 29.49
N GLN A 368 41.18 -9.75 30.78
CA GLN A 368 40.49 -10.88 31.42
C GLN A 368 38.96 -10.70 31.42
N ARG A 369 38.45 -9.50 31.68
CA ARG A 369 37.00 -9.20 31.53
C ARG A 369 36.54 -9.34 30.08
N TRP A 370 37.32 -8.88 29.12
CA TRP A 370 37.02 -9.05 27.69
C TRP A 370 36.96 -10.53 27.28
N LEU A 371 37.88 -11.36 27.78
CA LEU A 371 37.86 -12.82 27.60
C LEU A 371 36.60 -13.45 28.20
N GLN A 372 36.18 -13.03 29.40
CA GLN A 372 34.94 -13.49 30.03
C GLN A 372 33.70 -13.10 29.22
N PHE A 373 33.63 -11.87 28.71
CA PHE A 373 32.54 -11.45 27.82
C PHE A 373 32.54 -12.21 26.50
N GLY A 374 33.72 -12.50 25.95
CA GLY A 374 33.86 -13.37 24.77
C GLY A 374 33.34 -14.78 25.01
N ALA A 375 33.66 -15.38 26.16
CA ALA A 375 33.17 -16.70 26.55
C ALA A 375 31.63 -16.71 26.68
N LEU A 376 31.04 -15.73 27.37
CA LEU A 376 29.58 -15.58 27.49
C LEU A 376 28.90 -15.38 26.14
N ALA A 377 29.51 -14.60 25.23
CA ALA A 377 28.99 -14.40 23.89
C ALA A 377 29.00 -15.72 23.08
N ASN A 378 30.05 -16.53 23.22
CA ASN A 378 30.13 -17.85 22.57
C ASN A 378 29.08 -18.82 23.13
N GLU A 379 28.88 -18.90 24.44
CA GLU A 379 27.81 -19.70 25.06
C GLU A 379 26.42 -19.27 24.57
N MET A 380 26.18 -17.96 24.44
CA MET A 380 24.94 -17.44 23.85
C MET A 380 24.78 -17.87 22.39
N MET A 381 25.85 -17.88 21.61
CA MET A 381 25.80 -18.31 20.20
C MET A 381 25.54 -19.82 20.08
N GLU A 382 26.14 -20.64 20.94
CA GLU A 382 25.86 -22.08 20.99
C GLU A 382 24.39 -22.36 21.36
N THR A 383 23.86 -21.68 22.38
CA THR A 383 22.45 -21.85 22.77
C THR A 383 21.50 -21.40 21.67
N LYS A 384 21.81 -20.31 20.95
CA LYS A 384 21.05 -19.88 19.76
C LYS A 384 21.12 -20.92 18.63
N ALA A 385 22.28 -21.51 18.39
CA ALA A 385 22.45 -22.57 17.39
C ALA A 385 21.60 -23.81 17.75
N ARG A 386 21.64 -24.26 19.01
CA ARG A 386 20.81 -25.38 19.49
C ARG A 386 19.32 -25.09 19.34
N ARG A 387 18.86 -23.88 19.71
CA ARG A 387 17.45 -23.46 19.53
C ARG A 387 17.04 -23.43 18.07
N SER A 388 17.90 -22.90 17.19
CA SER A 388 17.70 -22.90 15.74
C SER A 388 17.55 -24.31 15.20
N GLU A 389 18.39 -25.24 15.65
CA GLU A 389 18.32 -26.63 15.23
C GLU A 389 17.04 -27.33 15.71
N ILE A 390 16.63 -27.11 16.97
CA ILE A 390 15.34 -27.60 17.47
C ILE A 390 14.18 -27.04 16.65
N LEU A 391 14.18 -25.74 16.37
CA LEU A 391 13.14 -25.10 15.56
C LEU A 391 13.12 -25.66 14.13
N ARG A 392 14.30 -25.86 13.52
CA ARG A 392 14.44 -26.48 12.20
C ARG A 392 13.86 -27.89 12.18
N ASN A 393 14.12 -28.68 13.23
CA ASN A 393 13.59 -30.04 13.34
C ASN A 393 12.07 -30.03 13.55
N LEU A 394 11.53 -29.14 14.38
CA LEU A 394 10.09 -28.96 14.56
C LEU A 394 9.39 -28.52 13.26
N LEU A 395 9.97 -27.55 12.54
CA LEU A 395 9.46 -27.11 11.24
C LEU A 395 9.51 -28.23 10.21
N ARG A 396 10.58 -29.02 10.17
CA ARG A 396 10.70 -30.19 9.29
C ARG A 396 9.64 -31.24 9.60
N HIS A 397 9.38 -31.53 10.88
CA HIS A 397 8.31 -32.44 11.29
C HIS A 397 6.91 -31.89 10.98
N ASN A 398 6.69 -30.58 11.14
CA ASN A 398 5.41 -29.95 10.81
C ASN A 398 5.14 -29.88 9.30
N TYR A 399 6.17 -29.73 8.46
CA TYR A 399 6.00 -29.68 7.00
C TYR A 399 5.80 -31.06 6.36
N THR A 400 6.37 -32.12 6.93
CA THR A 400 6.48 -33.43 6.24
C THR A 400 5.29 -34.38 6.42
N GLY A 401 4.24 -34.04 7.19
CA GLY A 401 3.15 -35.01 7.42
C GLY A 401 1.72 -34.48 7.55
N TRP A 402 1.48 -33.25 7.99
CA TRP A 402 0.15 -32.79 8.39
C TRP A 402 -0.53 -31.74 7.47
N PRO A 403 0.20 -30.85 6.75
CA PRO A 403 -0.43 -29.86 5.89
C PRO A 403 -0.89 -30.43 4.54
N GLU A 404 -0.04 -31.14 3.82
CA GLU A 404 -0.33 -31.57 2.43
C GLU A 404 -1.52 -32.52 2.34
N ILE A 405 -1.60 -33.53 3.21
CA ILE A 405 -2.71 -34.49 3.25
C ILE A 405 -4.03 -33.78 3.59
N ARG A 406 -3.99 -32.81 4.51
CA ARG A 406 -5.18 -32.04 4.89
C ARG A 406 -5.61 -31.09 3.78
N TYR A 407 -4.67 -30.45 3.09
CA TYR A 407 -4.97 -29.57 1.96
C TYR A 407 -5.53 -30.36 0.78
N GLN A 408 -4.99 -31.54 0.47
CA GLN A 408 -5.53 -32.45 -0.56
C GLN A 408 -6.95 -32.90 -0.22
N TYR A 409 -7.20 -33.33 1.02
CA TYR A 409 -8.55 -33.70 1.46
C TYR A 409 -9.56 -32.55 1.39
N ILE A 410 -9.13 -31.33 1.77
CA ILE A 410 -9.97 -30.13 1.66
C ILE A 410 -10.24 -29.80 0.19
N GLU A 411 -9.23 -29.90 -0.68
CA GLU A 411 -9.36 -29.64 -2.10
C GLU A 411 -10.32 -30.63 -2.77
N GLU A 412 -10.20 -31.93 -2.49
CA GLU A 412 -11.13 -32.96 -2.98
C GLU A 412 -12.56 -32.69 -2.49
N LYS A 413 -12.73 -32.33 -1.22
CA LYS A 413 -14.05 -31.99 -0.65
C LYS A 413 -14.65 -30.78 -1.35
N LEU A 414 -13.87 -29.73 -1.61
CA LEU A 414 -14.32 -28.54 -2.32
C LEU A 414 -14.67 -28.84 -3.78
N ARG A 415 -13.83 -29.61 -4.49
CA ARG A 415 -14.12 -30.07 -5.85
C ARG A 415 -15.42 -30.88 -5.92
N SER A 416 -15.67 -31.75 -4.94
CA SER A 416 -16.92 -32.51 -4.85
C SER A 416 -18.15 -31.64 -4.55
N ALA A 417 -17.97 -30.52 -3.86
CA ALA A 417 -19.05 -29.59 -3.53
C ALA A 417 -19.41 -28.73 -4.74
N ILE A 418 -18.40 -28.18 -5.43
CA ILE A 418 -18.57 -27.43 -6.68
C ILE A 418 -19.30 -28.28 -7.72
N LYS A 419 -18.85 -29.52 -7.92
CA LYS A 419 -19.49 -30.42 -8.89
C LYS A 419 -20.97 -30.68 -8.58
N ARG A 420 -21.32 -30.83 -7.29
CA ARG A 420 -22.73 -31.00 -6.88
C ARG A 420 -23.57 -29.74 -7.13
N GLU A 421 -22.97 -28.56 -7.01
CA GLU A 421 -23.63 -27.29 -7.29
C GLU A 421 -23.82 -27.09 -8.81
N ASP A 422 -22.80 -27.40 -9.61
CA ASP A 422 -22.88 -27.39 -11.07
C ASP A 422 -23.96 -28.35 -11.60
N ASP A 423 -24.02 -29.58 -11.05
CA ASP A 423 -25.03 -30.57 -11.41
C ASP A 423 -26.46 -30.08 -11.05
N TYR A 424 -26.62 -29.41 -9.91
CA TYR A 424 -27.89 -28.82 -9.49
C TYR A 424 -28.30 -27.63 -10.38
N GLU A 425 -27.36 -26.75 -10.74
CA GLU A 425 -27.62 -25.66 -11.68
C GLU A 425 -28.04 -26.19 -13.06
N ALA A 426 -27.35 -27.23 -13.55
CA ALA A 426 -27.70 -27.87 -14.82
C ALA A 426 -29.12 -28.46 -14.79
N GLU A 427 -29.50 -29.14 -13.69
CA GLU A 427 -30.86 -29.66 -13.50
C GLU A 427 -31.89 -28.53 -13.47
N MET A 428 -31.63 -27.46 -12.73
CA MET A 428 -32.53 -26.30 -12.64
C MET A 428 -32.69 -25.60 -14.01
N ILE A 429 -31.61 -25.42 -14.76
CA ILE A 429 -31.65 -24.85 -16.11
C ILE A 429 -32.48 -25.75 -17.04
N GLN A 430 -32.34 -27.07 -16.92
CA GLN A 430 -33.12 -28.00 -17.71
C GLN A 430 -34.62 -27.91 -17.36
N GLN A 431 -34.96 -27.90 -16.07
CA GLN A 431 -36.33 -27.66 -15.60
C GLN A 431 -36.88 -26.32 -16.11
N MET A 432 -36.09 -25.25 -16.08
CA MET A 432 -36.49 -23.94 -16.63
C MET A 432 -36.73 -24.00 -18.15
N LYS A 433 -35.88 -24.72 -18.90
CA LYS A 433 -36.07 -24.90 -20.34
C LYS A 433 -37.35 -25.68 -20.66
N ASP A 434 -37.67 -26.69 -19.86
CA ASP A 434 -38.88 -27.50 -20.04
C ASP A 434 -40.15 -26.72 -19.65
N VAL A 435 -40.08 -25.90 -18.59
CA VAL A 435 -41.22 -25.11 -18.09
C VAL A 435 -41.45 -23.81 -18.86
N SER A 436 -40.40 -23.17 -19.38
CA SER A 436 -40.49 -21.90 -20.13
C SER A 436 -41.52 -21.89 -21.28
N PRO A 437 -41.55 -22.87 -22.20
CA PRO A 437 -42.55 -22.89 -23.27
C PRO A 437 -43.99 -22.99 -22.74
N HIS A 438 -44.19 -23.71 -21.63
CA HIS A 438 -45.49 -23.84 -20.98
C HIS A 438 -45.94 -22.51 -20.35
N ILE A 439 -45.03 -21.78 -19.68
CA ILE A 439 -45.34 -20.45 -19.12
C ILE A 439 -45.69 -19.46 -20.24
N VAL A 440 -44.95 -19.49 -21.36
CA VAL A 440 -45.24 -18.64 -22.53
C VAL A 440 -46.61 -18.97 -23.12
N LEU A 441 -46.94 -20.26 -23.25
CA LEU A 441 -48.26 -20.72 -23.72
C LEU A 441 -49.37 -20.27 -22.77
N ILE A 442 -49.22 -20.48 -21.46
CA ILE A 442 -50.20 -20.04 -20.45
C ILE A 442 -50.38 -18.53 -20.53
N ARG A 443 -49.29 -17.75 -20.59
CA ARG A 443 -49.35 -16.29 -20.74
C ARG A 443 -50.10 -15.88 -22.00
N PHE A 444 -49.79 -16.49 -23.15
CA PHE A 444 -50.48 -16.22 -24.41
C PHE A 444 -51.97 -16.54 -24.34
N THR A 445 -52.34 -17.69 -23.75
CA THR A 445 -53.74 -18.09 -23.58
C THR A 445 -54.50 -17.16 -22.64
N LEU A 446 -53.90 -16.73 -21.54
CA LEU A 446 -54.51 -15.80 -20.59
C LEU A 446 -54.72 -14.42 -21.22
N TYR A 447 -53.77 -13.92 -22.00
CA TYR A 447 -53.97 -12.68 -22.75
C TYR A 447 -55.08 -12.83 -23.79
N ARG A 448 -55.11 -13.93 -24.52
CA ARG A 448 -56.18 -14.20 -25.50
C ARG A 448 -57.55 -14.26 -24.84
N LEU A 449 -57.67 -14.90 -23.68
CA LEU A 449 -58.92 -14.94 -22.91
C LEU A 449 -59.30 -13.56 -22.38
N ASN A 450 -58.34 -12.77 -21.89
CA ASN A 450 -58.61 -11.40 -21.43
C ASN A 450 -59.06 -10.48 -22.57
N ASP A 451 -58.46 -10.63 -23.76
CA ASP A 451 -58.86 -9.94 -25.00
C ASP A 451 -60.27 -10.34 -25.45
N MET A 452 -60.61 -11.63 -25.39
CA MET A 452 -61.97 -12.10 -25.70
C MET A 452 -62.99 -11.56 -24.69
N LEU A 453 -62.63 -11.51 -23.41
CA LEU A 453 -63.48 -11.02 -22.31
C LEU A 453 -63.37 -9.50 -22.10
N ARG A 454 -62.89 -8.76 -23.10
CA ARG A 454 -62.69 -7.32 -23.03
C ARG A 454 -63.98 -6.54 -22.74
N PHE A 455 -65.12 -7.06 -23.16
CA PHE A 455 -66.44 -6.44 -23.01
C PHE A 455 -67.13 -6.78 -21.69
N VAL A 456 -66.66 -7.82 -20.99
CA VAL A 456 -67.25 -8.23 -19.72
C VAL A 456 -66.75 -7.28 -18.63
N ASN A 457 -67.69 -6.55 -18.02
CA ASN A 457 -67.44 -5.63 -16.91
C ASN A 457 -66.61 -4.38 -17.30
N TYR A 458 -66.93 -3.75 -18.44
CA TYR A 458 -66.31 -2.51 -18.89
C TYR A 458 -66.65 -1.35 -17.94
N ARG A 459 -65.67 -0.90 -17.13
CA ARG A 459 -65.76 0.39 -16.43
C ARG A 459 -65.36 1.47 -17.43
N SER A 460 -66.18 2.50 -17.57
CA SER A 460 -65.90 3.72 -18.35
C SER A 460 -64.70 4.54 -17.84
N GLN A 461 -63.96 4.04 -16.85
CA GLN A 461 -62.73 4.65 -16.37
C GLN A 461 -61.56 4.26 -17.27
N ILE A 462 -61.21 5.20 -18.15
CA ILE A 462 -59.97 5.21 -18.93
C ILE A 462 -58.80 5.10 -17.94
N PRO A 463 -58.03 4.00 -17.91
CA PRO A 463 -56.79 3.96 -17.16
C PRO A 463 -55.84 4.95 -17.83
N ALA A 464 -55.30 5.91 -17.07
CA ALA A 464 -54.34 6.87 -17.59
C ALA A 464 -53.16 6.13 -18.24
N MET A 465 -53.01 6.26 -19.55
CA MET A 465 -51.94 5.57 -20.28
C MET A 465 -50.59 6.14 -19.84
N ARG A 466 -49.69 5.28 -19.35
CA ARG A 466 -48.32 5.70 -19.02
C ARG A 466 -47.51 5.80 -20.31
N TYR A 467 -47.39 7.02 -20.85
CA TYR A 467 -46.55 7.28 -22.02
C TYR A 467 -45.06 7.16 -21.66
N PRO A 468 -44.24 6.44 -22.45
CA PRO A 468 -42.81 6.26 -22.18
C PRO A 468 -41.99 7.56 -22.19
N THR A 469 -42.43 8.57 -22.93
CA THR A 469 -41.74 9.87 -23.09
C THR A 469 -42.73 11.04 -22.94
N GLU A 470 -42.25 12.20 -22.49
CA GLU A 470 -43.11 13.38 -22.26
C GLU A 470 -43.66 13.98 -23.57
N ASP A 471 -42.95 13.81 -24.68
CA ASP A 471 -43.35 14.31 -26.01
C ASP A 471 -44.64 13.64 -26.54
N LEU A 472 -44.92 12.41 -26.09
CA LEU A 472 -46.14 11.68 -26.45
C LEU A 472 -47.37 12.11 -25.64
N LYS A 473 -47.20 12.98 -24.62
CA LYS A 473 -48.31 13.54 -23.83
C LYS A 473 -49.00 14.72 -24.51
N LEU A 474 -48.58 15.13 -25.72
CA LEU A 474 -49.16 16.26 -26.43
C LEU A 474 -50.65 16.02 -26.73
N PRO A 475 -51.53 17.04 -26.62
CA PRO A 475 -52.99 16.87 -26.72
C PRO A 475 -53.48 16.21 -28.02
N LEU A 476 -52.72 16.36 -29.11
CA LEU A 476 -53.02 15.82 -30.44
C LEU A 476 -52.54 14.37 -30.65
N LEU A 477 -51.68 13.86 -29.77
CA LEU A 477 -51.14 12.49 -29.81
C LEU A 477 -51.75 11.60 -28.71
N GLN A 478 -52.64 12.15 -27.89
CA GLN A 478 -53.39 11.40 -26.89
C GLN A 478 -54.46 10.55 -27.58
N PHE A 479 -54.28 9.22 -27.55
CA PHE A 479 -55.27 8.25 -28.03
C PHE A 479 -56.58 8.27 -27.23
N GLU A 480 -56.63 9.01 -26.12
CA GLU A 480 -57.77 9.15 -25.23
C GLU A 480 -58.85 10.10 -25.78
N ASN A 481 -58.54 10.98 -26.75
CA ASN A 481 -59.41 12.08 -27.20
C ASN A 481 -60.10 11.87 -28.57
N THR A 482 -60.00 10.70 -29.20
CA THR A 482 -60.62 10.50 -30.52
C THR A 482 -62.04 9.92 -30.38
N PRO A 483 -63.11 10.60 -30.85
CA PRO A 483 -64.49 10.10 -30.76
C PRO A 483 -64.83 8.99 -31.76
N GLY A 484 -63.84 8.55 -32.56
CA GLY A 484 -63.96 7.41 -33.45
C GLY A 484 -63.60 6.14 -32.70
N CYS A 485 -64.54 5.20 -32.66
CA CYS A 485 -64.42 3.88 -32.04
C CYS A 485 -63.16 3.13 -32.51
N ALA A 486 -62.03 3.32 -31.80
CA ALA A 486 -60.80 2.55 -31.92
C ALA A 486 -60.29 2.30 -30.50
N TYR A 487 -60.59 1.12 -29.97
CA TYR A 487 -60.32 0.80 -28.58
C TYR A 487 -58.81 0.71 -28.27
N LEU A 488 -58.36 1.35 -27.19
CA LEU A 488 -56.94 1.39 -26.77
C LEU A 488 -56.32 -0.02 -26.62
N PRO A 489 -55.08 -0.28 -27.07
CA PRO A 489 -54.41 -1.55 -26.74
C PRO A 489 -54.31 -1.74 -25.23
N LEU A 490 -54.58 -2.96 -24.73
CA LEU A 490 -54.45 -3.26 -23.31
C LEU A 490 -53.01 -3.03 -22.85
N PRO A 491 -52.79 -2.44 -21.66
CA PRO A 491 -51.46 -2.36 -21.07
C PRO A 491 -50.92 -3.79 -20.87
N PHE A 492 -49.64 -3.98 -21.18
CA PHE A 492 -48.96 -5.26 -20.99
C PHE A 492 -48.80 -5.52 -19.49
N GLU A 493 -49.68 -6.33 -18.89
CA GLU A 493 -49.58 -6.72 -17.47
C GLU A 493 -48.54 -7.81 -17.29
N GLU A 494 -47.38 -7.49 -16.73
CA GLU A 494 -46.25 -8.43 -16.60
C GLU A 494 -46.53 -9.60 -15.63
N ASN A 495 -47.45 -9.44 -14.67
CA ASN A 495 -47.73 -10.42 -13.62
C ASN A 495 -48.85 -11.40 -14.02
N LEU A 496 -48.48 -12.67 -14.26
CA LEU A 496 -49.39 -13.75 -14.68
C LEU A 496 -50.53 -14.02 -13.69
N GLU A 497 -50.25 -13.94 -12.39
CA GLU A 497 -51.24 -14.24 -11.35
C GLU A 497 -52.35 -13.18 -11.28
N ASN A 498 -51.99 -11.91 -11.51
CA ASN A 498 -52.98 -10.82 -11.57
C ASN A 498 -53.84 -10.96 -12.81
N LEU A 499 -53.23 -11.27 -13.96
CA LEU A 499 -53.95 -11.53 -15.21
C LEU A 499 -54.93 -12.70 -15.06
N MET A 500 -54.50 -13.78 -14.38
CA MET A 500 -55.35 -14.93 -14.08
C MET A 500 -56.54 -14.55 -13.19
N LYS A 501 -56.33 -13.76 -12.13
CA LYS A 501 -57.42 -13.26 -11.26
C LYS A 501 -58.42 -12.40 -12.03
N VAL A 502 -57.95 -11.50 -12.90
CA VAL A 502 -58.81 -10.65 -13.75
C VAL A 502 -59.65 -11.49 -14.71
N VAL A 503 -59.05 -12.49 -15.36
CA VAL A 503 -59.77 -13.40 -16.26
C VAL A 503 -60.80 -14.24 -15.49
N GLN A 504 -60.45 -14.76 -14.31
CA GLN A 504 -61.38 -15.50 -13.44
C GLN A 504 -62.56 -14.66 -12.98
N GLU A 505 -62.34 -13.40 -12.57
CA GLU A 505 -63.42 -12.49 -12.18
C GLU A 505 -64.35 -12.17 -13.35
N LYS A 506 -63.78 -11.93 -14.54
CA LYS A 506 -64.56 -11.70 -15.76
C LYS A 506 -65.38 -12.94 -16.16
N LEU A 507 -64.78 -14.12 -16.13
CA LEU A 507 -65.48 -15.38 -16.41
C LEU A 507 -66.59 -15.66 -15.40
N LYS A 508 -66.33 -15.44 -14.10
CA LYS A 508 -67.35 -15.63 -13.05
C LYS A 508 -68.56 -14.70 -13.27
N LYS A 509 -68.33 -13.46 -13.68
CA LYS A 509 -69.40 -12.52 -14.03
C LYS A 509 -70.15 -12.92 -15.29
N LEU A 510 -69.45 -13.38 -16.32
CA LEU A 510 -70.07 -13.89 -17.54
C LEU A 510 -70.98 -15.10 -17.22
N LEU A 511 -70.48 -16.05 -16.43
CA LEU A 511 -71.25 -17.22 -15.99
C LEU A 511 -72.48 -16.83 -15.16
N GLN A 512 -72.36 -15.85 -14.25
CA GLN A 512 -73.52 -15.31 -13.53
C GLN A 512 -74.57 -14.68 -14.46
N VAL A 513 -74.14 -13.99 -15.53
CA VAL A 513 -75.06 -13.44 -16.54
C VAL A 513 -75.73 -14.54 -17.34
N PHE A 514 -75.02 -15.63 -17.67
CA PHE A 514 -75.62 -16.78 -18.37
C PHE A 514 -76.59 -17.60 -17.49
N GLU A 515 -76.33 -17.71 -16.18
CA GLU A 515 -77.27 -18.30 -15.22
C GLU A 515 -78.55 -17.47 -15.11
N ILE A 516 -78.43 -16.13 -15.11
CA ILE A 516 -79.57 -15.22 -15.14
C ILE A 516 -80.28 -15.26 -16.50
N SER A 517 -79.54 -15.40 -17.62
CA SER A 517 -80.14 -15.43 -18.96
C SER A 517 -81.02 -16.66 -19.18
N ASN A 518 -80.61 -17.84 -18.68
CA ASN A 518 -81.42 -19.05 -18.75
C ASN A 518 -82.72 -18.92 -17.90
N GLN A 519 -82.65 -18.25 -16.74
CA GLN A 519 -83.84 -17.94 -15.95
C GLN A 519 -84.76 -16.93 -16.65
N THR A 520 -84.20 -15.96 -17.39
CA THR A 520 -84.98 -15.00 -18.17
C THR A 520 -85.53 -15.56 -19.48
N GLU A 521 -84.87 -16.51 -20.15
CA GLU A 521 -85.42 -17.21 -21.32
C GLU A 521 -86.61 -18.09 -20.92
N GLU A 522 -86.51 -18.85 -19.83
CA GLU A 522 -87.65 -19.62 -19.29
C GLU A 522 -88.81 -18.71 -18.85
N LEU A 523 -88.52 -17.53 -18.28
CA LEU A 523 -89.53 -16.53 -17.93
C LEU A 523 -90.13 -15.86 -19.18
N MET A 524 -89.32 -15.55 -20.20
CA MET A 524 -89.80 -14.95 -21.45
C MET A 524 -90.61 -15.94 -22.28
N GLU A 525 -90.26 -17.24 -22.28
CA GLU A 525 -91.08 -18.29 -22.87
C GLU A 525 -92.41 -18.45 -22.12
N LYS A 526 -92.40 -18.41 -20.78
CA LYS A 526 -93.64 -18.39 -19.99
C LYS A 526 -94.49 -17.14 -20.27
N HIS A 527 -93.88 -15.96 -20.36
CA HIS A 527 -94.60 -14.71 -20.65
C HIS A 527 -95.10 -14.63 -22.10
N THR A 528 -94.36 -15.17 -23.07
CA THR A 528 -94.85 -15.31 -24.46
C THR A 528 -95.93 -16.37 -24.58
N HIS A 529 -95.86 -17.46 -23.81
CA HIS A 529 -96.94 -18.45 -23.74
C HIS A 529 -98.21 -17.87 -23.10
N ILE A 530 -98.10 -17.09 -22.02
CA ILE A 530 -99.22 -16.38 -21.38
C ILE A 530 -99.80 -15.32 -22.32
N TYR A 531 -98.95 -14.52 -22.97
CA TYR A 531 -99.37 -13.50 -23.93
C TYR A 531 -100.05 -14.11 -25.15
N ASN A 532 -99.55 -15.24 -25.67
CA ASN A 532 -100.16 -15.96 -26.79
C ASN A 532 -101.46 -16.67 -26.41
N GLU A 533 -101.58 -17.19 -25.17
CA GLU A 533 -102.84 -17.70 -24.63
C GLU A 533 -103.88 -16.58 -24.42
N GLU A 534 -103.47 -15.40 -23.95
CA GLU A 534 -104.35 -14.22 -23.85
C GLU A 534 -104.75 -13.70 -25.24
N LEU A 535 -103.83 -13.71 -26.20
CA LEU A 535 -104.13 -13.39 -27.60
C LEU A 535 -105.14 -14.39 -28.16
N GLN A 536 -104.92 -15.70 -28.03
CA GLN A 536 -105.87 -16.72 -28.52
C GLN A 536 -107.24 -16.61 -27.83
N LYS A 537 -107.30 -16.32 -26.53
CA LYS A 537 -108.57 -16.05 -25.82
C LYS A 537 -109.26 -14.78 -26.31
N SER A 538 -108.50 -13.77 -26.76
CA SER A 538 -109.05 -12.54 -27.35
C SER A 538 -109.53 -12.73 -28.79
N TYR A 539 -108.91 -13.61 -29.57
CA TYR A 539 -109.32 -13.94 -30.95
C TYR A 539 -110.53 -14.87 -31.01
N THR A 540 -110.73 -15.77 -30.05
CA THR A 540 -111.92 -16.65 -30.01
C THR A 540 -113.24 -15.93 -29.66
N ARG A 541 -113.24 -14.61 -29.42
CA ARG A 541 -114.42 -13.89 -28.95
C ARG A 541 -115.05 -12.93 -29.96
N ASN A 542 -114.42 -12.64 -31.10
CA ASN A 542 -114.97 -11.75 -32.13
C ASN A 542 -114.42 -12.14 -33.52
N ASP A 543 -114.90 -13.25 -34.07
CA ASP A 543 -114.92 -13.44 -35.52
C ASP A 543 -116.33 -13.05 -35.97
N ASP A 544 -116.49 -11.82 -36.43
CA ASP A 544 -117.36 -11.42 -37.55
C ASP A 544 -117.23 -9.91 -37.81
N GLU A 545 -117.10 -9.57 -39.10
CA GLU A 545 -117.16 -8.25 -39.75
C GLU A 545 -115.87 -7.40 -39.89
N ASP A 546 -115.26 -7.59 -41.06
CA ASP A 546 -114.91 -6.59 -42.08
C ASP A 546 -114.22 -5.24 -41.72
N SER A 547 -112.99 -5.16 -42.26
CA SER A 547 -112.49 -4.11 -43.16
C SER A 547 -111.98 -2.74 -42.62
N ASN A 548 -110.67 -2.58 -42.82
CA ASN A 548 -109.94 -1.37 -43.23
C ASN A 548 -109.82 -0.17 -42.27
N LEU A 549 -108.61 0.02 -41.73
CA LEU A 549 -107.85 1.29 -41.82
C LEU A 549 -106.36 1.02 -41.47
N TYR A 550 -105.51 0.83 -42.48
CA TYR A 550 -104.58 1.82 -43.02
C TYR A 550 -103.42 2.23 -42.08
N ASN A 551 -102.22 1.82 -42.49
CA ASN A 551 -100.96 2.57 -42.44
C ASN A 551 -100.43 3.07 -41.10
N LEU A 552 -99.41 2.38 -40.56
CA LEU A 552 -98.11 3.01 -40.30
C LEU A 552 -97.02 1.97 -40.03
N CYS A 553 -95.86 2.15 -40.69
CA CYS A 553 -94.57 1.48 -40.45
C CYS A 553 -94.48 0.01 -40.87
N GLN A 554 -93.47 -0.47 -41.57
CA GLN A 554 -92.18 0.07 -42.02
C GLN A 554 -91.68 -0.98 -43.02
N HIS A 555 -91.52 -0.64 -44.29
CA HIS A 555 -90.20 -0.36 -44.88
C HIS A 555 -89.03 -0.96 -44.09
N LEU A 556 -88.54 -2.13 -44.51
CA LEU A 556 -87.25 -2.32 -45.19
C LEU A 556 -86.89 -3.81 -45.23
N ARG A 557 -87.34 -4.50 -46.28
CA ARG A 557 -86.67 -5.70 -46.80
C ARG A 557 -86.76 -5.66 -48.32
N LYS A 558 -85.60 -5.52 -48.97
CA LYS A 558 -85.22 -6.07 -50.30
C LYS A 558 -83.96 -5.35 -50.78
N SER A 559 -82.85 -6.07 -50.93
CA SER A 559 -82.38 -6.58 -52.23
C SER A 559 -80.99 -7.19 -52.09
N ASP A 560 -80.93 -8.52 -52.13
CA ASP A 560 -79.72 -9.25 -52.51
C ASP A 560 -79.75 -9.42 -54.03
N HIS A 561 -78.76 -8.86 -54.73
CA HIS A 561 -78.10 -9.49 -55.88
C HIS A 561 -76.94 -8.65 -56.44
N LEU A 562 -75.80 -9.34 -56.58
CA LEU A 562 -74.77 -9.29 -57.64
C LEU A 562 -73.71 -8.17 -57.70
N ASP A 563 -72.49 -8.69 -57.87
CA ASP A 563 -71.40 -8.25 -58.77
C ASP A 563 -70.31 -7.25 -58.32
N LYS A 564 -69.09 -7.78 -58.45
CA LYS A 564 -67.88 -7.24 -59.09
C LYS A 564 -67.24 -5.94 -58.57
N GLU A 565 -65.93 -6.05 -58.46
CA GLU A 565 -64.95 -4.97 -58.40
C GLU A 565 -65.32 -3.79 -59.30
N ALA A 566 -65.37 -2.59 -58.73
CA ALA A 566 -64.48 -1.48 -59.05
C ALA A 566 -64.93 -0.20 -58.32
N SER A 567 -64.01 0.75 -58.28
CA SER A 567 -64.21 2.19 -58.02
C SER A 567 -64.27 2.65 -56.56
N THR A 568 -63.06 2.92 -56.09
CA THR A 568 -62.71 4.16 -55.39
C THR A 568 -63.59 5.35 -55.77
N SER A 569 -64.28 5.95 -54.80
CA SER A 569 -64.23 7.40 -54.54
C SER A 569 -65.19 7.83 -53.43
N LYS A 570 -64.64 8.20 -52.27
CA LYS A 570 -65.03 9.40 -51.51
C LYS A 570 -63.96 9.70 -50.44
N ILE A 571 -63.00 10.54 -50.86
CA ILE A 571 -62.35 11.60 -50.07
C ILE A 571 -61.73 11.18 -48.72
N TRP A 572 -60.47 10.72 -48.77
CA TRP A 572 -59.43 11.05 -47.77
C TRP A 572 -58.15 11.43 -48.53
N ALA A 573 -58.15 12.65 -49.10
CA ALA A 573 -57.01 13.23 -49.79
C ALA A 573 -55.92 13.62 -48.78
N GLY A 574 -55.09 12.65 -48.37
CA GLY A 574 -53.97 12.92 -47.48
C GLY A 574 -53.10 11.72 -47.14
N VAL A 575 -53.61 10.50 -47.28
CA VAL A 575 -52.83 9.28 -46.99
C VAL A 575 -52.44 8.59 -48.31
N PRO A 576 -51.14 8.50 -48.66
CA PRO A 576 -50.70 7.77 -49.83
C PRO A 576 -51.09 6.29 -49.71
N ASN A 577 -51.63 5.71 -50.79
CA ASN A 577 -51.95 4.28 -50.86
C ASN A 577 -50.73 3.42 -50.42
N ARG A 578 -50.97 2.31 -49.71
CA ARG A 578 -49.97 1.36 -49.18
C ARG A 578 -48.90 0.98 -50.21
N ALA A 579 -49.26 0.85 -51.48
CA ALA A 579 -48.31 0.60 -52.55
C ALA A 579 -47.29 1.74 -52.72
N ARG A 580 -47.73 3.01 -52.69
CA ARG A 580 -46.87 4.19 -52.73
C ARG A 580 -46.04 4.38 -51.46
N ILE A 581 -46.57 4.03 -50.29
CA ILE A 581 -45.80 4.05 -49.04
C ILE A 581 -44.66 3.03 -49.11
N LYS A 582 -44.94 1.80 -49.56
CA LYS A 582 -43.91 0.77 -49.75
C LYS A 582 -42.84 1.19 -50.75
N GLN A 583 -43.25 1.84 -51.84
CA GLN A 583 -42.32 2.31 -52.86
C GLN A 583 -41.42 3.44 -52.34
N ARG A 584 -41.98 4.39 -51.58
CA ARG A 584 -41.20 5.46 -50.90
C ARG A 584 -40.30 4.93 -49.80
N SER A 585 -40.77 3.98 -48.99
CA SER A 585 -39.95 3.38 -47.94
C SER A 585 -38.78 2.57 -48.52
N ALA A 586 -38.99 1.87 -49.63
CA ALA A 586 -37.92 1.19 -50.35
C ALA A 586 -36.88 2.18 -50.91
N ALA A 587 -37.33 3.29 -51.49
CA ALA A 587 -36.44 4.33 -52.01
C ALA A 587 -35.57 4.98 -50.91
N ILE A 588 -36.14 5.27 -49.74
CA ILE A 588 -35.41 5.84 -48.60
C ILE A 588 -34.36 4.87 -48.05
N ILE A 589 -34.67 3.57 -48.00
CA ILE A 589 -33.71 2.54 -47.57
C ILE A 589 -32.55 2.42 -48.57
N GLU A 590 -32.81 2.49 -49.88
CA GLU A 590 -31.73 2.52 -50.88
C GLU A 590 -30.86 3.78 -50.76
N GLU A 591 -31.45 4.93 -50.50
CA GLU A 591 -30.73 6.19 -50.35
C GLU A 591 -29.83 6.19 -49.09
N GLN A 592 -30.33 5.64 -47.98
CA GLN A 592 -29.53 5.42 -46.78
C GLN A 592 -28.40 4.41 -47.00
N ARG A 593 -28.64 3.31 -47.74
CA ARG A 593 -27.58 2.36 -48.11
C ARG A 593 -26.51 3.00 -49.00
N ARG A 594 -26.88 3.89 -49.92
CA ARG A 594 -25.94 4.64 -50.76
C ARG A 594 -25.10 5.65 -49.97
N LEU A 595 -25.66 6.27 -48.93
CA LEU A 595 -24.93 7.18 -48.04
C LEU A 595 -23.94 6.44 -47.13
N VAL A 596 -24.31 5.25 -46.63
CA VAL A 596 -23.41 4.40 -45.82
C VAL A 596 -22.28 3.80 -46.66
N ALA A 597 -22.50 3.52 -47.95
CA ALA A 597 -21.47 3.00 -48.86
C ALA A 597 -20.52 4.08 -49.45
N ARG A 598 -20.74 5.37 -49.14
CA ARG A 598 -19.87 6.50 -49.54
C ARG A 598 -18.98 7.00 -48.40
N HIS A 599 -19.06 6.39 -47.23
CA HIS A 599 -18.07 6.46 -46.14
C HIS A 599 -17.29 5.16 -46.09
#